data_AF-A0A928IYQ7-F1
#
_entry.id   AF-A0A928IYQ7-F1
#
_cell.length_a   1.000
_cell.length_b   1.000
_cell.length_c   1.000
_cell.angle_alpha   90.00
_cell.angle_beta   90.00
_cell.angle_gamma   90.00
#
_symmetry.space_group_name_H-M   'P 1'
#
loop_
_entity.id
_entity.type
_entity.pdbx_description
1 polymer ?
#
loop_
_entity_poly.entity_id
_entity_poly.type
_entity_poly.pdbx_seq_one_letter_code
_entity_poly.pdbx_strand_id
1 'polypeptide(L)'
;MTFFKRMLAALTVSASLMTMIPFSASAYDNSNEIKIDGFDCKTDVGHVFVYPNDSDETRIITPDDYMENNFRTAKLLIFNSEGRLIEAGGEIYANSETITGSPQLKVKVPPKGFMVAFKGGAPAELRLCFNTAMEGAMLYNSTMSVIYEVYGKVKGDTLTIEYNNPAPVRGEVKKFLFVGNSSTYFNGTPIKFKGLAKAAGVEIDVDYCTFGSAFLSEFADPNHNRGVAFRNKLKQNKYDYVVLQDAAKTDYYSTKPQVETLLPLIEANGAEALLYMRYSAASTANGIIRNAKKHHDNYTGIAKDFDLVYSPSAHGFIYSALKYPEIPLYADDGGHHSKEGSYLIACTWLMSYLGINPVGNEYLADMPADVAAKLQECAYLACTEEYQFEESKNVYTDNGKEYENLAKGKTYTATGGRYDNDSWTDIYPDGKTMGKLTDGNTANLGDDNSIGAYLGGNGHSITIDLEKISDIKYVKTDLFGCAWGIKDPAEVKLTLSVSVDGERFTDAGEFDMSEESSPNGEWKKRIFSLKQAVTGRYVRISYSNANFVWSSEINVYGEINENYVPVEDSSVLETESATELTSDVEETPETNASLAWLYWLIGGLAAVAVAVASVLISKKRKQA
;
A
#
# COMPACT_ATOMS: atom_id res chain seq x y z
N MET A 1 -11.71 0.70 22.12
CA MET A 1 -11.23 0.93 23.51
C MET A 1 -10.84 -0.36 24.26
N THR A 2 -10.02 -1.25 23.67
CA THR A 2 -9.70 -2.56 24.30
C THR A 2 -8.26 -3.04 24.10
N PHE A 3 -7.36 -2.20 23.59
CA PHE A 3 -6.01 -2.59 23.18
C PHE A 3 -4.87 -2.06 24.10
N PHE A 4 -5.18 -1.19 25.06
CA PHE A 4 -4.20 -0.52 25.93
C PHE A 4 -3.68 -1.36 27.13
N LYS A 5 -3.78 -2.70 27.07
CA LYS A 5 -3.54 -3.60 28.22
C LYS A 5 -2.39 -4.61 28.07
N ARG A 6 -1.57 -4.49 27.02
CA ARG A 6 -0.39 -5.37 26.78
C ARG A 6 0.88 -4.58 26.42
N MET A 7 1.26 -3.59 27.21
CA MET A 7 2.66 -3.12 27.32
C MET A 7 2.80 -2.18 28.53
N LEU A 8 2.86 -2.75 29.73
CA LEU A 8 3.20 -1.99 30.94
C LEU A 8 4.07 -2.83 31.89
N ALA A 9 5.28 -3.16 31.44
CA ALA A 9 6.38 -3.55 32.31
C ALA A 9 7.17 -2.29 32.65
N ALA A 10 7.20 -1.90 33.92
CA ALA A 10 7.75 -0.62 34.34
C ALA A 10 9.28 -0.57 34.22
N LEU A 11 9.81 0.28 33.34
CA LEU A 11 11.19 0.78 33.47
C LEU A 11 11.20 1.90 34.52
N THR A 12 11.64 1.57 35.74
CA THR A 12 12.04 2.57 36.72
C THR A 12 13.36 3.21 36.29
N VAL A 13 13.30 4.45 35.80
CA VAL A 13 14.50 5.24 35.47
C VAL A 13 15.26 5.59 36.75
N SER A 14 16.33 4.87 37.04
CA SER A 14 17.28 5.23 38.10
C SER A 14 18.22 6.32 37.58
N ALA A 15 17.98 7.57 38.00
CA ALA A 15 18.86 8.70 37.70
C ALA A 15 20.23 8.54 38.38
N SER A 16 21.18 7.91 37.68
CA SER A 16 22.57 7.84 38.11
C SER A 16 23.27 9.16 37.81
N LEU A 17 23.57 9.93 38.85
CA LEU A 17 24.27 11.21 38.74
C LEU A 17 25.73 10.96 38.31
N MET A 18 26.00 11.02 37.01
CA MET A 18 27.32 10.74 36.47
C MET A 18 28.26 11.93 36.72
N THR A 19 29.16 11.77 37.68
CA THR A 19 30.20 12.76 38.01
C THR A 19 31.08 13.03 36.79
N MET A 20 31.12 14.29 36.33
CA MET A 20 32.02 14.70 35.25
C MET A 20 33.49 14.52 35.66
N ILE A 21 34.16 13.59 35.00
CA ILE A 21 35.63 13.55 34.94
C ILE A 21 36.03 14.47 33.78
N PRO A 22 36.96 15.43 33.97
CA PRO A 22 37.37 16.33 32.90
C PRO A 22 38.07 15.54 31.79
N PHE A 23 37.43 15.43 30.63
CA PHE A 23 38.00 14.79 29.45
C PHE A 23 39.11 15.69 28.89
N SER A 24 40.33 15.16 28.80
CA SER A 24 41.38 15.75 27.97
C SER A 24 40.94 15.71 26.51
N ALA A 25 41.23 16.77 25.74
CA ALA A 25 40.83 16.87 24.33
C ALA A 25 41.21 15.62 23.53
N SER A 26 40.20 14.84 23.14
CA SER A 26 40.36 13.71 22.22
C SER A 26 40.49 14.28 20.81
N ALA A 27 41.59 13.97 20.14
CA ALA A 27 41.61 14.07 18.68
C ALA A 27 40.57 13.09 18.10
N TYR A 28 39.98 13.43 16.96
CA TYR A 28 39.10 12.51 16.25
C TYR A 28 39.88 11.33 15.67
N ASP A 29 39.28 10.14 15.65
CA ASP A 29 39.93 8.95 15.07
C ASP A 29 40.30 9.16 13.58
N ASN A 30 39.47 9.90 12.85
CA ASN A 30 39.68 10.27 11.45
C ASN A 30 39.74 11.80 11.36
N SER A 31 40.84 12.33 10.83
CA SER A 31 41.06 13.76 10.58
C SER A 31 41.80 13.91 9.26
N ASN A 32 41.11 14.39 8.23
CA ASN A 32 41.62 14.39 6.85
C ASN A 32 41.58 15.80 6.25
N GLU A 33 42.70 16.25 5.67
CA GLU A 33 42.76 17.47 4.86
C GLU A 33 42.63 17.11 3.37
N ILE A 34 41.70 17.72 2.67
CA ILE A 34 41.28 17.38 1.31
C ILE A 34 41.34 18.63 0.44
N LYS A 35 41.93 18.51 -0.74
CA LYS A 35 41.98 19.60 -1.71
C LYS A 35 40.58 19.85 -2.30
N ILE A 36 40.19 21.12 -2.37
CA ILE A 36 39.00 21.59 -3.07
C ILE A 36 39.41 21.97 -4.49
N ASP A 37 38.75 21.41 -5.50
CA ASP A 37 39.01 21.69 -6.91
C ASP A 37 38.34 22.99 -7.39
N GLY A 38 37.22 23.37 -6.75
CA GLY A 38 36.54 24.63 -7.04
C GLY A 38 35.40 24.98 -6.09
N PHE A 39 34.98 26.24 -6.19
CA PHE A 39 33.86 26.82 -5.46
C PHE A 39 32.77 27.26 -6.43
N ASP A 40 31.50 27.01 -6.09
CA ASP A 40 30.32 27.44 -6.88
C ASP A 40 30.45 27.19 -8.39
N CYS A 41 30.94 26.00 -8.74
CA CYS A 41 31.18 25.58 -10.11
C CYS A 41 30.53 24.21 -10.40
N LYS A 42 30.63 23.78 -11.65
CA LYS A 42 30.01 22.54 -12.11
C LYS A 42 30.82 21.32 -11.69
N THR A 43 30.15 20.26 -11.23
CA THR A 43 30.81 19.06 -10.69
C THR A 43 31.53 18.21 -11.75
N ASP A 44 31.45 18.55 -13.04
CA ASP A 44 32.17 17.83 -14.10
C ASP A 44 33.67 18.22 -14.19
N VAL A 45 34.06 19.43 -13.80
CA VAL A 45 35.45 19.95 -13.87
C VAL A 45 36.24 19.72 -12.57
N GLY A 46 36.61 18.47 -12.27
CA GLY A 46 37.29 18.09 -11.02
C GLY A 46 36.54 17.01 -10.25
N HIS A 47 36.81 16.86 -8.95
CA HIS A 47 36.27 15.77 -8.11
C HIS A 47 35.66 16.21 -6.77
N VAL A 48 36.10 17.33 -6.18
CA VAL A 48 35.64 17.85 -4.87
C VAL A 48 35.32 19.34 -4.96
N PHE A 49 34.08 19.71 -4.68
CA PHE A 49 33.54 21.07 -4.86
C PHE A 49 32.85 21.56 -3.59
N VAL A 50 32.92 22.86 -3.34
CA VAL A 50 32.27 23.50 -2.19
C VAL A 50 31.31 24.61 -2.63
N TYR A 51 30.13 24.62 -2.02
CA TYR A 51 29.10 25.64 -2.20
C TYR A 51 28.85 26.30 -0.82
N PRO A 52 29.54 27.40 -0.50
CA PRO A 52 29.45 28.06 0.80
C PRO A 52 28.17 28.89 0.92
N ASN A 53 27.67 29.12 2.13
CA ASN A 53 26.59 30.06 2.39
C ASN A 53 27.00 31.06 3.47
N ASP A 54 27.68 32.13 3.08
CA ASP A 54 28.10 33.20 4.00
C ASP A 54 26.93 34.09 4.48
N SER A 55 25.70 33.86 4.01
CA SER A 55 24.52 34.64 4.39
C SER A 55 23.85 34.13 5.67
N ASP A 56 22.98 34.96 6.24
CA ASP A 56 22.12 34.62 7.38
C ASP A 56 20.80 33.94 6.95
N GLU A 57 20.61 33.72 5.65
CA GLU A 57 19.43 33.09 5.04
C GLU A 57 19.76 31.69 4.51
N THR A 58 18.75 30.86 4.26
CA THR A 58 18.97 29.54 3.63
C THR A 58 19.26 29.72 2.14
N ARG A 59 20.44 29.28 1.69
CA ARG A 59 20.80 29.26 0.27
C ARG A 59 20.17 28.04 -0.40
N ILE A 60 19.36 28.28 -1.43
CA ILE A 60 18.79 27.25 -2.29
C ILE A 60 19.71 27.04 -3.49
N ILE A 61 19.97 25.78 -3.86
CA ILE A 61 20.73 25.43 -5.06
C ILE A 61 19.96 24.37 -5.85
N THR A 62 19.69 24.62 -7.12
CA THR A 62 19.07 23.67 -8.06
C THR A 62 20.13 22.94 -8.90
N PRO A 63 19.80 21.76 -9.48
CA PRO A 63 20.65 21.09 -10.46
C PRO A 63 20.94 21.88 -11.73
N ASP A 64 20.19 22.95 -12.02
CA ASP A 64 20.32 23.76 -13.24
C ASP A 64 21.13 25.05 -13.02
N ASP A 65 21.29 25.52 -11.78
CA ASP A 65 22.00 26.77 -11.42
C ASP A 65 23.46 26.81 -11.93
N TYR A 66 24.06 25.64 -12.15
CA TYR A 66 25.45 25.44 -12.56
C TYR A 66 25.58 24.59 -13.84
N MET A 67 24.65 24.82 -14.78
CA MET A 67 24.34 24.01 -15.98
C MET A 67 23.61 22.70 -15.67
N GLU A 68 22.78 22.26 -16.63
CA GLU A 68 21.93 21.07 -16.55
C GLU A 68 22.61 19.88 -15.85
N ASN A 69 21.86 19.27 -14.92
CA ASN A 69 22.21 18.04 -14.21
C ASN A 69 23.48 18.10 -13.32
N ASN A 70 23.80 19.25 -12.73
CA ASN A 70 25.03 19.44 -11.96
C ASN A 70 25.24 18.43 -10.80
N PHE A 71 24.18 17.89 -10.18
CA PHE A 71 24.29 16.95 -9.05
C PHE A 71 23.96 15.49 -9.40
N ARG A 72 23.74 15.17 -10.68
CA ARG A 72 23.26 13.86 -11.17
C ARG A 72 24.17 12.68 -10.82
N THR A 73 25.45 12.91 -10.59
CA THR A 73 26.45 11.87 -10.23
C THR A 73 27.27 12.23 -8.99
N ALA A 74 26.86 13.29 -8.29
CA ALA A 74 27.56 13.80 -7.12
C ALA A 74 26.94 13.24 -5.85
N LYS A 75 27.79 12.88 -4.90
CA LYS A 75 27.45 12.72 -3.48
C LYS A 75 27.55 14.08 -2.80
N LEU A 76 26.64 14.34 -1.87
CA LEU A 76 26.48 15.61 -1.18
C LEU A 76 26.65 15.40 0.33
N LEU A 77 27.35 16.33 0.97
CA LEU A 77 27.49 16.47 2.42
C LEU A 77 27.17 17.93 2.78
N ILE A 78 26.20 18.16 3.66
CA ILE A 78 25.69 19.51 3.98
C ILE A 78 25.96 19.79 5.46
N PHE A 79 26.76 20.83 5.71
CA PHE A 79 27.24 21.21 7.02
C PHE A 79 26.56 22.50 7.50
N ASN A 80 26.23 22.57 8.78
CA ASN A 80 25.67 23.77 9.42
C ASN A 80 26.75 24.83 9.75
N SER A 81 26.32 25.92 10.38
CA SER A 81 27.17 27.03 10.83
C SER A 81 28.27 26.65 11.84
N GLU A 82 28.10 25.53 12.57
CA GLU A 82 29.07 24.98 13.51
C GLU A 82 30.04 24.00 12.82
N GLY A 83 29.86 23.77 11.51
CA GLY A 83 30.58 22.76 10.75
C GLY A 83 30.10 21.34 11.01
N ARG A 84 28.99 21.10 11.72
CA ARG A 84 28.40 19.77 11.91
C ARG A 84 27.67 19.32 10.64
N LEU A 85 27.88 18.09 10.20
CA LEU A 85 27.12 17.47 9.11
C LEU A 85 25.67 17.25 9.56
N ILE A 86 24.72 17.83 8.83
CA ILE A 86 23.29 17.73 9.14
C ILE A 86 22.52 16.89 8.13
N GLU A 87 22.96 16.90 6.86
CA GLU A 87 22.35 16.11 5.78
C GLU A 87 23.41 15.52 4.84
N ALA A 88 23.12 14.34 4.30
CA ALA A 88 23.93 13.68 3.28
C ALA A 88 23.04 13.04 2.21
N GLY A 89 23.57 12.88 0.99
CA GLY A 89 22.85 12.21 -0.10
C GLY A 89 23.46 12.45 -1.47
N GLY A 90 22.63 12.71 -2.48
CA GLY A 90 23.09 13.05 -3.82
C GLY A 90 22.21 12.49 -4.94
N GLU A 91 22.82 12.42 -6.12
CA GLU A 91 22.18 11.96 -7.36
C GLU A 91 20.89 12.74 -7.67
N ILE A 92 20.98 14.08 -7.63
CA ILE A 92 19.83 14.97 -7.80
C ILE A 92 19.74 15.46 -9.25
N TYR A 93 18.56 15.33 -9.86
CA TYR A 93 18.29 15.57 -11.28
C TYR A 93 17.41 16.81 -11.50
N ALA A 94 17.56 17.46 -12.65
CA ALA A 94 16.65 18.49 -13.11
C ALA A 94 15.33 17.88 -13.63
N ASN A 95 14.24 18.66 -13.59
CA ASN A 95 12.94 18.25 -14.13
C ASN A 95 12.80 18.51 -15.65
N SER A 96 13.88 18.91 -16.33
CA SER A 96 13.93 19.16 -17.78
C SER A 96 13.99 17.86 -18.60
N GLU A 97 14.42 16.74 -18.02
CA GLU A 97 14.36 15.42 -18.67
C GLU A 97 12.94 14.85 -18.58
N THR A 98 12.35 14.49 -19.72
CA THR A 98 10.96 13.99 -19.85
C THR A 98 10.71 12.58 -19.28
N ILE A 99 11.62 12.06 -18.47
CA ILE A 99 11.58 10.72 -17.87
C ILE A 99 12.02 10.83 -16.39
N THR A 100 11.08 10.58 -15.48
CA THR A 100 11.30 10.38 -14.03
C THR A 100 12.19 11.43 -13.35
N GLY A 101 11.60 12.60 -13.08
CA GLY A 101 12.21 13.66 -12.28
C GLY A 101 12.63 13.22 -10.86
N SER A 102 13.58 13.95 -10.29
CA SER A 102 14.07 13.73 -8.93
C SER A 102 13.02 14.13 -7.88
N PRO A 103 12.70 13.31 -6.85
CA PRO A 103 11.74 13.68 -5.81
C PRO A 103 12.11 14.95 -5.05
N GLN A 104 13.40 15.25 -4.97
CA GLN A 104 13.95 16.51 -4.51
C GLN A 104 14.56 17.25 -5.70
N LEU A 105 14.21 18.52 -5.90
CA LEU A 105 14.65 19.35 -7.04
C LEU A 105 15.61 20.46 -6.63
N LYS A 106 15.85 20.62 -5.32
CA LYS A 106 16.74 21.64 -4.77
C LYS A 106 17.42 21.16 -3.49
N VAL A 107 18.62 21.67 -3.26
CA VAL A 107 19.37 21.48 -2.01
C VAL A 107 19.30 22.76 -1.20
N LYS A 108 19.17 22.61 0.13
CA LYS A 108 19.19 23.72 1.09
C LYS A 108 20.56 23.72 1.78
N VAL A 109 21.34 24.78 1.61
CA VAL A 109 22.55 25.02 2.40
C VAL A 109 22.17 25.98 3.54
N PRO A 110 22.31 25.58 4.81
CA PRO A 110 21.85 26.40 5.95
C PRO A 110 22.65 27.71 6.08
N PRO A 111 22.12 28.73 6.78
CA PRO A 111 22.85 29.96 7.09
C PRO A 111 24.23 29.70 7.69
N LYS A 112 25.25 30.43 7.22
CA LYS A 112 26.69 30.28 7.58
C LYS A 112 27.28 28.88 7.39
N GLY A 113 26.54 27.95 6.76
CA GLY A 113 27.00 26.59 6.48
C GLY A 113 27.64 26.46 5.10
N PHE A 114 27.87 25.22 4.68
CA PHE A 114 28.39 24.91 3.34
C PHE A 114 27.98 23.50 2.90
N MET A 115 27.92 23.28 1.59
CA MET A 115 27.77 21.95 1.00
C MET A 115 29.06 21.53 0.30
N VAL A 116 29.45 20.28 0.48
CA VAL A 116 30.49 19.60 -0.32
C VAL A 116 29.80 18.69 -1.31
N ALA A 117 30.09 18.85 -2.60
CA ALA A 117 29.71 17.89 -3.63
C ALA A 117 30.96 17.16 -4.15
N PHE A 118 30.91 15.85 -4.29
CA PHE A 118 32.04 15.06 -4.78
C PHE A 118 31.60 13.84 -5.59
N LYS A 119 32.46 13.37 -6.50
CA LYS A 119 32.15 12.27 -7.44
C LYS A 119 33.24 11.21 -7.52
N GLY A 120 33.12 10.27 -8.45
CA GLY A 120 34.18 9.31 -8.77
C GLY A 120 35.53 9.99 -9.04
N GLY A 121 36.59 9.49 -8.40
CA GLY A 121 37.94 10.07 -8.43
C GLY A 121 38.25 11.03 -7.25
N ALA A 122 37.26 11.39 -6.43
CA ALA A 122 37.51 12.07 -5.16
C ALA A 122 38.30 11.17 -4.18
N PRO A 123 39.03 11.76 -3.21
CA PRO A 123 39.77 11.01 -2.20
C PRO A 123 38.90 9.97 -1.46
N ALA A 124 39.52 8.83 -1.12
CA ALA A 124 38.82 7.68 -0.56
C ALA A 124 38.17 7.99 0.82
N GLU A 125 38.75 8.95 1.52
CA GLU A 125 38.39 9.47 2.83
C GLU A 125 37.00 10.12 2.81
N LEU A 126 36.68 10.90 1.76
CA LEU A 126 35.35 11.48 1.55
C LEU A 126 34.30 10.39 1.31
N ARG A 127 34.64 9.37 0.52
CA ARG A 127 33.75 8.23 0.27
C ARG A 127 33.52 7.40 1.53
N LEU A 128 34.54 7.22 2.38
CA LEU A 128 34.43 6.53 3.66
C LEU A 128 33.56 7.32 4.66
N CYS A 129 33.83 8.62 4.79
CA CYS A 129 33.04 9.55 5.62
C CYS A 129 31.55 9.50 5.22
N PHE A 130 31.24 9.64 3.93
CA PHE A 130 29.88 9.56 3.43
C PHE A 130 29.23 8.20 3.72
N ASN A 131 29.91 7.09 3.42
CA ASN A 131 29.36 5.76 3.65
C ASN A 131 29.10 5.50 5.15
N THR A 132 29.94 6.06 6.03
CA THR A 132 29.78 6.00 7.49
C THR A 132 28.58 6.82 7.94
N ALA A 133 28.49 8.08 7.51
CA ALA A 133 27.39 8.98 7.88
C ALA A 133 26.01 8.54 7.34
N MET A 134 25.99 7.80 6.23
CA MET A 134 24.76 7.19 5.70
C MET A 134 24.30 5.96 6.49
N GLU A 135 25.14 5.34 7.33
CA GLU A 135 24.83 4.10 8.07
C GLU A 135 24.20 2.97 7.21
N GLY A 136 24.60 2.88 5.93
CA GLY A 136 24.03 1.91 4.98
C GLY A 136 22.61 2.21 4.51
N ALA A 137 22.03 3.36 4.87
CA ALA A 137 20.70 3.77 4.48
C ALA A 137 20.54 3.83 2.95
N MET A 138 19.41 3.32 2.47
CA MET A 138 19.02 3.47 1.08
C MET A 138 18.48 4.87 0.82
N LEU A 139 18.82 5.40 -0.35
CA LEU A 139 18.40 6.72 -0.82
C LEU A 139 18.02 6.63 -2.29
N TYR A 140 17.20 7.56 -2.75
CA TYR A 140 16.88 7.74 -4.16
C TYR A 140 16.76 9.23 -4.43
N ASN A 141 17.71 9.77 -5.19
CA ASN A 141 17.69 11.13 -5.74
C ASN A 141 17.28 12.23 -4.74
N SER A 142 17.98 12.30 -3.60
CA SER A 142 17.59 13.14 -2.46
C SER A 142 18.74 13.35 -1.49
N THR A 143 18.50 14.05 -0.38
CA THR A 143 19.29 14.11 0.84
C THR A 143 18.48 13.56 2.01
N MET A 144 19.17 13.17 3.08
CA MET A 144 18.55 12.74 4.33
C MET A 144 19.28 13.35 5.52
N SER A 145 18.55 13.57 6.62
CA SER A 145 19.14 13.91 7.91
C SER A 145 20.08 12.80 8.38
N VAL A 146 21.26 13.17 8.86
CA VAL A 146 22.19 12.24 9.50
C VAL A 146 22.11 12.32 11.03
N ILE A 147 22.52 11.25 11.70
CA ILE A 147 22.67 11.19 13.16
C ILE A 147 24.12 10.92 13.59
N TYR A 148 25.00 10.78 12.60
CA TYR A 148 26.40 10.48 12.79
C TYR A 148 27.20 11.78 12.87
N GLU A 149 27.95 11.97 13.96
CA GLU A 149 28.70 13.20 14.20
C GLU A 149 29.95 13.25 13.32
N VAL A 150 29.88 14.11 12.30
CA VAL A 150 30.98 14.47 11.40
C VAL A 150 31.11 15.99 11.43
N TYR A 151 32.33 16.49 11.57
CA TYR A 151 32.63 17.91 11.50
C TYR A 151 33.47 18.23 10.26
N GLY A 152 33.12 19.32 9.59
CA GLY A 152 33.75 19.80 8.38
C GLY A 152 34.14 21.25 8.51
N LYS A 153 35.28 21.63 7.93
CA LYS A 153 35.77 23.02 7.92
C LYS A 153 36.45 23.35 6.60
N VAL A 154 36.14 24.52 6.05
CA VAL A 154 36.77 25.03 4.83
C VAL A 154 37.72 26.17 5.17
N LYS A 155 38.94 26.13 4.62
CA LYS A 155 39.94 27.19 4.77
C LYS A 155 40.77 27.32 3.49
N GLY A 156 40.59 28.42 2.77
CA GLY A 156 41.21 28.58 1.45
C GLY A 156 40.70 27.50 0.50
N ASP A 157 41.61 26.71 -0.07
CA ASP A 157 41.31 25.59 -0.97
C ASP A 157 41.42 24.20 -0.28
N THR A 158 41.34 24.18 1.05
CA THR A 158 41.41 22.96 1.86
C THR A 158 40.12 22.75 2.65
N LEU A 159 39.59 21.53 2.56
CA LEU A 159 38.48 20.99 3.35
C LEU A 159 39.04 20.03 4.40
N THR A 160 38.87 20.34 5.67
CA THR A 160 39.14 19.41 6.78
C THR A 160 37.86 18.64 7.11
N ILE A 161 37.93 17.31 7.25
CA ILE A 161 36.84 16.45 7.73
C ILE A 161 37.32 15.61 8.92
N GLU A 162 36.55 15.68 9.99
CA GLU A 162 36.85 15.12 11.31
C GLU A 162 35.67 14.26 11.82
N TYR A 163 35.92 12.99 12.18
CA TYR A 163 34.91 12.10 12.77
C TYR A 163 35.54 10.92 13.51
N ASN A 164 34.85 10.41 14.53
CA ASN A 164 35.26 9.19 15.23
C ASN A 164 34.80 7.94 14.48
N ASN A 165 35.44 6.79 14.73
CA ASN A 165 34.93 5.51 14.24
C ASN A 165 33.61 5.16 14.94
N PRO A 166 32.75 4.32 14.33
CA PRO A 166 31.49 3.93 14.94
C PRO A 166 31.72 3.32 16.32
N ALA A 167 31.11 3.91 17.34
CA ALA A 167 31.29 3.45 18.71
C ALA A 167 30.86 1.97 18.83
N PRO A 168 31.61 1.13 19.57
CA PRO A 168 31.15 -0.23 19.85
C PRO A 168 29.79 -0.19 20.53
N VAL A 169 28.84 -0.95 20.00
CA VAL A 169 27.48 -1.06 20.53
C VAL A 169 27.53 -1.48 22.01
N ARG A 170 26.82 -0.75 22.88
CA ARG A 170 26.78 -1.00 24.33
C ARG A 170 25.33 -1.25 24.79
N GLY A 171 25.14 -2.26 25.63
CA GLY A 171 23.82 -2.65 26.12
C GLY A 171 23.07 -3.58 25.17
N GLU A 172 21.79 -3.79 25.47
CA GLU A 172 20.85 -4.51 24.61
C GLU A 172 20.36 -3.58 23.51
N VAL A 173 20.51 -3.97 22.25
CA VAL A 173 20.16 -3.14 21.09
C VAL A 173 19.13 -3.86 20.24
N LYS A 174 17.96 -3.24 20.12
CA LYS A 174 16.83 -3.74 19.34
C LYS A 174 17.08 -3.56 17.85
N LYS A 175 17.02 -4.64 17.08
CA LYS A 175 17.31 -4.67 15.65
C LYS A 175 16.03 -4.72 14.83
N PHE A 176 15.83 -3.70 14.01
CA PHE A 176 14.68 -3.54 13.13
C PHE A 176 15.08 -3.78 11.66
N LEU A 177 14.43 -4.71 10.98
CA LEU A 177 14.51 -4.85 9.53
C LEU A 177 13.31 -4.17 8.86
N PHE A 178 13.55 -3.14 8.05
CA PHE A 178 12.51 -2.45 7.28
C PHE A 178 12.33 -3.09 5.91
N VAL A 179 11.11 -3.52 5.59
CA VAL A 179 10.72 -4.20 4.35
C VAL A 179 9.65 -3.38 3.63
N GLY A 180 9.90 -3.01 2.38
CA GLY A 180 8.98 -2.17 1.61
C GLY A 180 9.66 -1.39 0.49
N ASN A 181 9.22 -0.14 0.28
CA ASN A 181 9.66 0.69 -0.83
C ASN A 181 10.09 2.12 -0.40
N SER A 182 10.15 3.06 -1.35
CA SER A 182 10.58 4.44 -1.09
C SER A 182 9.76 5.14 -0.01
N SER A 183 8.49 4.77 0.18
CA SER A 183 7.67 5.31 1.27
C SER A 183 8.14 4.88 2.67
N THR A 184 9.05 3.91 2.76
CA THR A 184 9.74 3.48 3.99
C THR A 184 11.16 4.02 4.12
N TYR A 185 12.00 3.99 3.08
CA TYR A 185 13.42 4.40 3.21
C TYR A 185 13.70 5.87 2.87
N PHE A 186 12.85 6.54 2.11
CA PHE A 186 13.13 7.89 1.60
C PHE A 186 13.39 8.89 2.74
N ASN A 187 14.16 9.93 2.42
CA ASN A 187 14.68 10.93 3.35
C ASN A 187 15.31 10.36 4.65
N GLY A 188 15.78 9.11 4.64
CA GLY A 188 16.39 8.44 5.79
C GLY A 188 15.44 8.18 6.96
N THR A 189 14.16 7.88 6.71
CA THR A 189 13.15 7.71 7.78
C THR A 189 13.57 6.73 8.91
N PRO A 190 14.18 5.55 8.65
CA PRO A 190 14.70 4.69 9.72
C PRO A 190 15.88 5.28 10.50
N ILE A 191 16.71 6.11 9.87
CA ILE A 191 17.80 6.85 10.56
C ILE A 191 17.21 7.89 11.50
N LYS A 192 16.14 8.61 11.10
CA LYS A 192 15.42 9.52 12.01
C LYS A 192 14.81 8.78 13.21
N PHE A 193 14.25 7.59 12.99
CA PHE A 193 13.74 6.75 14.08
C PHE A 193 14.86 6.30 15.04
N LYS A 194 16.03 5.93 14.53
CA LYS A 194 17.23 5.66 15.35
C LYS A 194 17.70 6.89 16.14
N GLY A 195 17.67 8.08 15.53
CA GLY A 195 17.95 9.35 16.21
C GLY A 195 16.99 9.66 17.36
N LEU A 196 15.68 9.52 17.12
CA LEU A 196 14.64 9.70 18.13
C LEU A 196 14.77 8.70 19.29
N ALA A 197 15.02 7.42 18.99
CA ALA A 197 15.19 6.38 20.01
C ALA A 197 16.43 6.65 20.88
N LYS A 198 17.55 7.00 20.26
CA LYS A 198 18.80 7.38 20.95
C LYS A 198 18.61 8.59 21.87
N ALA A 199 17.91 9.63 21.41
CA ALA A 199 17.57 10.79 22.24
C ALA A 199 16.61 10.45 23.39
N ALA A 200 15.81 9.39 23.27
CA ALA A 200 15.00 8.83 24.35
C ALA A 200 15.76 7.81 25.24
N GLY A 201 17.06 7.62 25.03
CA GLY A 201 17.89 6.70 25.81
C GLY A 201 17.75 5.22 25.43
N VAL A 202 17.20 4.91 24.26
CA VAL A 202 17.07 3.54 23.74
C VAL A 202 17.95 3.35 22.51
N GLU A 203 18.94 2.49 22.62
CA GLU A 203 19.80 2.10 21.50
C GLU A 203 19.06 1.09 20.60
N ILE A 204 18.93 1.43 19.31
CA ILE A 204 18.37 0.55 18.28
C ILE A 204 19.32 0.48 17.09
N ASP A 205 19.20 -0.58 16.30
CA ASP A 205 19.86 -0.69 15.01
C ASP A 205 18.83 -0.95 13.89
N VAL A 206 19.10 -0.42 12.71
CA VAL A 206 18.15 -0.43 11.58
C VAL A 206 18.81 -1.00 10.34
N ASP A 207 18.14 -1.97 9.72
CA ASP A 207 18.57 -2.61 8.48
C ASP A 207 17.46 -2.54 7.42
N TYR A 208 17.84 -2.69 6.16
CA TYR A 208 17.01 -2.42 5.00
C TYR A 208 16.87 -3.67 4.12
N CYS A 209 15.63 -4.05 3.85
CA CYS A 209 15.25 -4.89 2.71
C CYS A 209 14.20 -4.13 1.89
N THR A 210 14.57 -2.95 1.41
CA THR A 210 13.66 -2.05 0.68
C THR A 210 14.07 -1.87 -0.77
N PHE A 211 13.11 -1.69 -1.67
CA PHE A 211 13.38 -1.46 -3.10
C PHE A 211 12.38 -0.48 -3.70
N GLY A 212 12.83 0.39 -4.62
CA GLY A 212 11.96 1.33 -5.32
C GLY A 212 10.75 0.62 -5.97
N SER A 213 9.55 1.18 -5.77
CA SER A 213 8.28 0.66 -6.28
C SER A 213 7.91 -0.78 -5.88
N ALA A 214 8.43 -1.29 -4.77
CA ALA A 214 8.15 -2.66 -4.33
C ALA A 214 6.77 -2.87 -3.68
N PHE A 215 6.24 -4.08 -3.86
CA PHE A 215 5.01 -4.64 -3.28
C PHE A 215 5.35 -5.81 -2.34
N LEU A 216 4.58 -6.08 -1.29
CA LEU A 216 4.84 -7.20 -0.38
C LEU A 216 4.76 -8.58 -1.07
N SER A 217 3.98 -8.70 -2.15
CA SER A 217 3.90 -9.90 -2.98
C SER A 217 5.25 -10.34 -3.55
N GLU A 218 6.10 -9.38 -3.92
CA GLU A 218 7.44 -9.60 -4.46
C GLU A 218 8.47 -10.05 -3.42
N PHE A 219 8.19 -9.85 -2.13
CA PHE A 219 8.96 -10.38 -1.01
C PHE A 219 8.42 -11.76 -0.59
N ALA A 220 7.11 -11.95 -0.68
CA ALA A 220 6.44 -13.22 -0.43
C ALA A 220 6.87 -14.31 -1.44
N ASP A 221 7.01 -14.02 -2.73
CA ASP A 221 7.49 -14.98 -3.73
C ASP A 221 8.97 -15.38 -3.49
N PRO A 222 9.30 -16.67 -3.26
CA PRO A 222 10.67 -17.15 -3.11
C PRO A 222 11.52 -17.09 -4.39
N ASN A 223 10.91 -16.97 -5.57
CA ASN A 223 11.60 -16.93 -6.85
C ASN A 223 11.92 -15.50 -7.31
N HIS A 224 11.20 -14.51 -6.78
CA HIS A 224 11.45 -13.12 -7.08
C HIS A 224 12.70 -12.59 -6.35
N ASN A 225 13.50 -11.75 -7.02
CA ASN A 225 14.78 -11.25 -6.49
C ASN A 225 14.63 -10.55 -5.12
N ARG A 226 13.50 -9.86 -4.87
CA ARG A 226 13.21 -9.19 -3.60
C ARG A 226 12.94 -10.20 -2.48
N GLY A 227 12.16 -11.26 -2.75
CA GLY A 227 11.93 -12.36 -1.81
C GLY A 227 13.14 -13.26 -1.56
N VAL A 228 14.05 -13.39 -2.53
CA VAL A 228 15.39 -13.98 -2.33
C VAL A 228 16.23 -13.10 -1.39
N ALA A 229 16.27 -11.78 -1.62
CA ALA A 229 17.02 -10.85 -0.77
C ALA A 229 16.51 -10.85 0.68
N PHE A 230 15.19 -10.84 0.89
CA PHE A 230 14.57 -10.93 2.22
C PHE A 230 14.93 -12.22 2.95
N ARG A 231 14.77 -13.37 2.28
CA ARG A 231 15.16 -14.68 2.85
C ARG A 231 16.65 -14.76 3.15
N ASN A 232 17.50 -14.07 2.40
CA ASN A 232 18.94 -14.01 2.69
C ASN A 232 19.24 -13.13 3.91
N LYS A 233 18.59 -11.95 4.05
CA LYS A 233 18.68 -11.13 5.26
C LYS A 233 18.30 -11.91 6.52
N LEU A 234 17.16 -12.60 6.50
CA LEU A 234 16.68 -13.44 7.62
C LEU A 234 17.55 -14.69 7.90
N LYS A 235 18.42 -15.11 6.96
CA LYS A 235 19.38 -16.20 7.19
C LYS A 235 20.71 -15.70 7.75
N GLN A 236 21.12 -14.49 7.36
CA GLN A 236 22.41 -13.91 7.72
C GLN A 236 22.37 -13.21 9.09
N ASN A 237 21.22 -12.66 9.45
CA ASN A 237 21.04 -11.84 10.64
C ASN A 237 19.89 -12.34 11.52
N LYS A 238 19.94 -11.97 12.80
CA LYS A 238 18.82 -12.04 13.74
C LYS A 238 18.32 -10.62 14.01
N TYR A 239 17.01 -10.45 13.91
CA TYR A 239 16.30 -9.21 14.20
C TYR A 239 15.36 -9.43 15.38
N ASP A 240 15.04 -8.37 16.10
CA ASP A 240 13.98 -8.39 17.11
C ASP A 240 12.64 -8.03 16.47
N TYR A 241 12.67 -7.19 15.41
CA TYR A 241 11.49 -6.72 14.71
C TYR A 241 11.67 -6.70 13.20
N VAL A 242 10.61 -7.04 12.44
CA VAL A 242 10.53 -6.86 10.99
C VAL A 242 9.33 -5.97 10.66
N VAL A 243 9.58 -4.78 10.14
CA VAL A 243 8.55 -3.79 9.78
C VAL A 243 8.14 -3.97 8.33
N LEU A 244 6.87 -4.30 8.09
CA LEU A 244 6.28 -4.54 6.77
C LEU A 244 5.50 -3.32 6.25
N GLN A 245 5.76 -2.93 5.01
CA GLN A 245 5.04 -1.88 4.29
C GLN A 245 4.77 -2.29 2.83
N ASP A 246 3.51 -2.21 2.43
CA ASP A 246 3.02 -2.52 1.08
C ASP A 246 2.72 -1.27 0.25
N ALA A 247 2.70 -1.43 -1.08
CA ALA A 247 2.62 -0.35 -2.05
C ALA A 247 1.30 0.45 -1.95
N ALA A 248 1.32 1.73 -2.34
CA ALA A 248 0.15 2.62 -2.25
C ALA A 248 -1.11 2.10 -2.97
N LYS A 249 -0.93 1.22 -3.96
CA LYS A 249 -2.01 0.65 -4.77
C LYS A 249 -2.67 -0.58 -4.12
N THR A 250 -2.07 -1.22 -3.11
CA THR A 250 -2.69 -2.38 -2.46
C THR A 250 -3.80 -2.00 -1.49
N ASP A 251 -4.55 -3.00 -1.06
CA ASP A 251 -5.68 -3.00 -0.13
C ASP A 251 -5.56 -4.24 0.77
N TYR A 252 -6.48 -4.36 1.73
CA TYR A 252 -6.54 -5.51 2.63
C TYR A 252 -6.47 -6.86 1.89
N TYR A 253 -7.26 -7.03 0.82
CA TYR A 253 -7.38 -8.28 0.07
C TYR A 253 -6.12 -8.66 -0.72
N SER A 254 -5.34 -7.67 -1.15
CA SER A 254 -4.07 -7.82 -1.88
C SER A 254 -2.82 -7.71 -1.00
N THR A 255 -2.95 -7.39 0.29
CA THR A 255 -1.86 -7.40 1.28
C THR A 255 -1.94 -8.61 2.23
N LYS A 256 -3.15 -9.12 2.53
CA LYS A 256 -3.35 -10.20 3.51
C LYS A 256 -2.63 -11.52 3.19
N PRO A 257 -2.80 -12.16 2.01
CA PRO A 257 -2.09 -13.39 1.66
C PRO A 257 -0.55 -13.30 1.73
N GLN A 258 -0.02 -12.08 1.55
CA GLN A 258 1.40 -11.79 1.53
C GLN A 258 1.94 -11.72 2.96
N VAL A 259 1.19 -11.10 3.87
CA VAL A 259 1.47 -11.16 5.32
C VAL A 259 1.37 -12.61 5.82
N GLU A 260 0.35 -13.38 5.45
CA GLU A 260 0.24 -14.82 5.75
C GLU A 260 1.47 -15.63 5.29
N THR A 261 2.03 -15.28 4.13
CA THR A 261 3.24 -15.93 3.59
C THR A 261 4.52 -15.50 4.29
N LEU A 262 4.60 -14.25 4.76
CA LEU A 262 5.80 -13.65 5.35
C LEU A 262 5.93 -13.94 6.86
N LEU A 263 4.82 -14.00 7.60
CA LEU A 263 4.82 -14.17 9.07
C LEU A 263 5.62 -15.41 9.54
N PRO A 264 5.43 -16.63 9.00
CA PRO A 264 6.20 -17.80 9.44
C PRO A 264 7.72 -17.68 9.18
N LEU A 265 8.14 -16.86 8.21
CA LEU A 265 9.55 -16.60 7.94
C LEU A 265 10.16 -15.64 8.98
N ILE A 266 9.37 -14.66 9.43
CA ILE A 266 9.73 -13.68 10.45
C ILE A 266 9.80 -14.35 11.82
N GLU A 267 8.78 -15.16 12.17
CA GLU A 267 8.76 -15.97 13.40
C GLU A 267 9.92 -16.96 13.46
N ALA A 268 10.26 -17.62 12.34
CA ALA A 268 11.43 -18.50 12.26
C ALA A 268 12.78 -17.75 12.38
N ASN A 269 12.81 -16.44 12.09
CA ASN A 269 13.95 -15.61 12.45
C ASN A 269 14.02 -15.36 13.97
N GLY A 270 12.89 -15.41 14.68
CA GLY A 270 12.77 -15.04 16.09
C GLY A 270 12.41 -13.56 16.29
N ALA A 271 11.96 -12.90 15.22
CA ALA A 271 11.54 -11.50 15.24
C ALA A 271 10.02 -11.39 15.36
N GLU A 272 9.54 -10.26 15.89
CA GLU A 272 8.14 -9.86 15.86
C GLU A 272 7.83 -9.09 14.56
N ALA A 273 6.69 -9.37 13.93
CA ALA A 273 6.25 -8.62 12.75
C ALA A 273 5.50 -7.34 13.16
N LEU A 274 5.89 -6.22 12.56
CA LEU A 274 5.27 -4.91 12.76
C LEU A 274 4.74 -4.39 11.43
N LEU A 275 3.69 -3.57 11.46
CA LEU A 275 3.08 -2.98 10.26
C LEU A 275 3.30 -1.47 10.20
N TYR A 276 3.70 -0.94 9.03
CA TYR A 276 3.79 0.50 8.81
C TYR A 276 2.67 1.00 7.88
N MET A 277 1.66 1.66 8.47
CA MET A 277 0.57 2.29 7.71
C MET A 277 1.08 3.57 7.04
N ARG A 278 1.50 3.42 5.77
CA ARG A 278 1.94 4.52 4.92
C ARG A 278 0.90 5.63 4.77
N TYR A 279 1.39 6.85 4.54
CA TYR A 279 0.60 8.05 4.28
C TYR A 279 0.05 8.12 2.83
N SER A 280 -0.97 8.94 2.61
CA SER A 280 -1.51 9.26 1.28
C SER A 280 -0.52 10.14 0.48
N ALA A 281 -0.31 9.84 -0.80
CA ALA A 281 0.51 10.66 -1.72
C ALA A 281 -0.25 11.85 -2.35
N ALA A 282 -1.31 12.36 -1.70
CA ALA A 282 -2.06 13.53 -2.15
C ALA A 282 -1.64 14.79 -1.40
N SER A 283 -1.46 15.91 -2.10
CA SER A 283 -0.94 17.17 -1.53
C SER A 283 -1.99 18.14 -0.96
N THR A 284 -3.29 17.80 -1.01
CA THR A 284 -4.38 18.61 -0.45
C THR A 284 -5.00 17.92 0.77
N ALA A 285 -5.38 18.66 1.81
CA ALA A 285 -5.94 18.08 3.04
C ALA A 285 -7.10 17.09 2.78
N ASN A 286 -8.05 17.45 1.90
CA ASN A 286 -9.16 16.57 1.51
C ASN A 286 -8.69 15.31 0.74
N GLY A 287 -7.62 15.40 -0.03
CA GLY A 287 -6.98 14.26 -0.69
C GLY A 287 -6.19 13.37 0.26
N ILE A 288 -5.55 13.97 1.29
CA ILE A 288 -4.87 13.23 2.36
C ILE A 288 -5.90 12.37 3.09
N ILE A 289 -6.98 12.98 3.58
CA ILE A 289 -8.02 12.30 4.36
C ILE A 289 -8.69 11.18 3.55
N ARG A 290 -9.22 11.47 2.35
CA ARG A 290 -9.92 10.46 1.54
C ARG A 290 -9.04 9.23 1.24
N ASN A 291 -7.83 9.47 0.76
CA ASN A 291 -6.97 8.37 0.32
C ASN A 291 -6.33 7.63 1.51
N ALA A 292 -6.19 8.29 2.67
CA ALA A 292 -5.74 7.64 3.89
C ALA A 292 -6.73 6.60 4.41
N LYS A 293 -8.04 6.69 4.11
CA LYS A 293 -9.02 5.67 4.51
C LYS A 293 -8.63 4.28 3.98
N LYS A 294 -8.21 4.17 2.72
CA LYS A 294 -7.75 2.90 2.14
C LYS A 294 -6.56 2.29 2.91
N HIS A 295 -5.63 3.14 3.36
CA HIS A 295 -4.49 2.69 4.17
C HIS A 295 -4.94 2.32 5.59
N HIS A 296 -5.88 3.07 6.19
CA HIS A 296 -6.49 2.70 7.46
C HIS A 296 -7.15 1.32 7.38
N ASP A 297 -8.09 1.13 6.46
CA ASP A 297 -8.86 -0.12 6.31
C ASP A 297 -7.93 -1.32 6.06
N ASN A 298 -6.91 -1.15 5.21
CA ASN A 298 -5.90 -2.18 4.97
C ASN A 298 -5.16 -2.53 6.27
N TYR A 299 -4.37 -1.61 6.81
CA TYR A 299 -3.44 -1.93 7.89
C TYR A 299 -4.14 -2.24 9.22
N THR A 300 -5.31 -1.67 9.51
CA THR A 300 -6.09 -2.06 10.71
C THR A 300 -6.77 -3.42 10.55
N GLY A 301 -7.22 -3.78 9.34
CA GLY A 301 -7.72 -5.12 9.03
C GLY A 301 -6.64 -6.18 9.22
N ILE A 302 -5.45 -5.98 8.62
CA ILE A 302 -4.29 -6.89 8.80
C ILE A 302 -3.89 -6.97 10.27
N ALA A 303 -3.76 -5.84 10.97
CA ALA A 303 -3.38 -5.81 12.39
C ALA A 303 -4.34 -6.63 13.26
N LYS A 304 -5.66 -6.50 13.02
CA LYS A 304 -6.70 -7.22 13.74
C LYS A 304 -6.66 -8.74 13.48
N ASP A 305 -6.44 -9.14 12.23
CA ASP A 305 -6.49 -10.56 11.84
C ASP A 305 -5.27 -11.36 12.31
N PHE A 306 -4.11 -10.71 12.46
CA PHE A 306 -2.85 -11.35 12.83
C PHE A 306 -2.32 -10.93 14.23
N ASP A 307 -3.08 -10.16 15.01
CA ASP A 307 -2.69 -9.59 16.31
C ASP A 307 -1.37 -8.79 16.26
N LEU A 308 -1.17 -8.01 15.20
CA LEU A 308 0.07 -7.27 14.93
C LEU A 308 0.01 -5.81 15.35
N VAL A 309 1.12 -5.31 15.90
CA VAL A 309 1.32 -3.88 16.17
C VAL A 309 1.50 -3.12 14.85
N TYR A 310 0.82 -1.98 14.70
CA TYR A 310 0.92 -1.11 13.53
C TYR A 310 1.23 0.34 13.91
N SER A 311 1.98 1.05 13.05
CA SER A 311 2.17 2.50 13.18
C SER A 311 1.18 3.27 12.28
N PRO A 312 0.28 4.10 12.84
CA PRO A 312 -0.75 4.84 12.10
C PRO A 312 -0.24 6.14 11.45
N SER A 313 0.86 6.10 10.70
CA SER A 313 1.49 7.31 10.16
C SER A 313 0.58 8.09 9.18
N ALA A 314 -0.36 7.42 8.53
CA ALA A 314 -1.42 8.07 7.74
C ALA A 314 -2.28 9.04 8.58
N HIS A 315 -2.62 8.69 9.83
CA HIS A 315 -3.36 9.58 10.72
C HIS A 315 -2.53 10.78 11.17
N GLY A 316 -1.22 10.59 11.38
CA GLY A 316 -0.29 11.69 11.67
C GLY A 316 -0.31 12.75 10.56
N PHE A 317 -0.30 12.31 9.30
CA PHE A 317 -0.41 13.21 8.14
C PHE A 317 -1.76 13.93 8.10
N ILE A 318 -2.87 13.27 8.47
CA ILE A 318 -4.18 13.94 8.60
C ILE A 318 -4.13 15.02 9.69
N TYR A 319 -3.66 14.69 10.90
CA TYR A 319 -3.61 15.65 12.00
C TYR A 319 -2.73 16.86 11.66
N SER A 320 -1.57 16.64 11.02
CA SER A 320 -0.72 17.75 10.57
C SER A 320 -1.39 18.57 9.46
N ALA A 321 -2.07 17.96 8.49
CA ALA A 321 -2.77 18.69 7.43
C ALA A 321 -3.99 19.49 7.93
N LEU A 322 -4.63 19.05 9.03
CA LEU A 322 -5.76 19.74 9.65
C LEU A 322 -5.32 20.84 10.64
N LYS A 323 -4.32 20.57 11.49
CA LYS A 323 -3.86 21.53 12.52
C LYS A 323 -2.81 22.52 12.02
N TYR A 324 -1.90 22.06 11.15
CA TYR A 324 -0.68 22.77 10.76
C TYR A 324 -0.46 22.69 9.23
N PRO A 325 -1.42 23.17 8.40
CA PRO A 325 -1.35 23.08 6.94
C PRO A 325 -0.17 23.85 6.32
N GLU A 326 0.53 24.69 7.09
CA GLU A 326 1.76 25.35 6.68
C GLU A 326 2.99 24.42 6.66
N ILE A 327 2.93 23.25 7.30
CA ILE A 327 4.06 22.31 7.34
C ILE A 327 4.10 21.47 6.06
N PRO A 328 5.16 21.55 5.24
CA PRO A 328 5.24 20.82 3.97
C PRO A 328 5.59 19.36 4.24
N LEU A 329 4.61 18.45 4.20
CA LEU A 329 4.80 17.01 4.44
C LEU A 329 5.37 16.23 3.23
N TYR A 330 5.46 16.87 2.06
CA TYR A 330 5.84 16.24 0.79
C TYR A 330 7.09 16.88 0.18
N ALA A 331 7.86 16.07 -0.55
CA ALA A 331 9.01 16.50 -1.33
C ALA A 331 8.57 17.29 -2.58
N ASP A 332 9.52 17.71 -3.41
CA ASP A 332 9.28 18.58 -4.56
C ASP A 332 8.44 17.89 -5.67
N ASP A 333 8.34 16.57 -5.68
CA ASP A 333 7.44 15.80 -6.54
C ASP A 333 5.97 15.73 -6.05
N GLY A 334 5.69 16.22 -4.84
CA GLY A 334 4.37 16.19 -4.22
C GLY A 334 3.87 14.81 -3.78
N GLY A 335 4.70 13.75 -3.83
CA GLY A 335 4.30 12.37 -3.54
C GLY A 335 5.21 11.63 -2.55
N HIS A 336 6.53 11.80 -2.63
CA HIS A 336 7.44 11.35 -1.57
C HIS A 336 7.30 12.27 -0.35
N HIS A 337 7.58 11.75 0.85
CA HIS A 337 7.52 12.56 2.07
C HIS A 337 8.75 13.47 2.17
N SER A 338 8.58 14.64 2.78
CA SER A 338 9.66 15.60 3.03
C SER A 338 10.53 15.21 4.24
N LYS A 339 11.40 16.13 4.65
CA LYS A 339 12.14 16.07 5.92
C LYS A 339 11.18 16.08 7.12
N GLU A 340 10.18 16.94 7.05
CA GLU A 340 9.08 17.10 8.00
C GLU A 340 8.20 15.84 8.01
N GLY A 341 7.81 15.33 6.84
CA GLY A 341 7.00 14.11 6.69
C GLY A 341 7.71 12.84 7.19
N SER A 342 9.00 12.67 6.89
CA SER A 342 9.80 11.56 7.44
C SER A 342 10.00 11.66 8.96
N TYR A 343 10.16 12.87 9.50
CA TYR A 343 10.23 13.07 10.94
C TYR A 343 8.92 12.70 11.65
N LEU A 344 7.78 13.08 11.08
CA LEU A 344 6.44 12.68 11.55
C LEU A 344 6.26 11.15 11.54
N ILE A 345 6.67 10.47 10.45
CA ILE A 345 6.65 9.00 10.36
C ILE A 345 7.52 8.39 11.47
N ALA A 346 8.76 8.87 11.63
CA ALA A 346 9.69 8.39 12.64
C ALA A 346 9.15 8.60 14.08
N CYS A 347 8.45 9.71 14.35
CA CYS A 347 7.76 9.95 15.62
C CYS A 347 6.61 8.96 15.86
N THR A 348 5.83 8.61 14.82
CA THR A 348 4.80 7.56 14.94
C THR A 348 5.39 6.16 15.17
N TRP A 349 6.56 5.85 14.58
CA TRP A 349 7.29 4.60 14.83
C TRP A 349 7.83 4.54 16.27
N LEU A 350 8.37 5.64 16.79
CA LEU A 350 8.82 5.77 18.18
C LEU A 350 7.72 5.40 19.17
N MET A 351 6.52 5.95 18.97
CA MET A 351 5.39 5.66 19.86
C MET A 351 4.83 4.25 19.66
N SER A 352 4.64 3.82 18.42
CA SER A 352 3.97 2.56 18.12
C SER A 352 4.82 1.33 18.43
N TYR A 353 6.13 1.38 18.17
CA TYR A 353 7.01 0.21 18.28
C TYR A 353 7.83 0.18 19.57
N LEU A 354 8.05 1.33 20.22
CA LEU A 354 8.81 1.41 21.47
C LEU A 354 7.98 1.92 22.66
N GLY A 355 6.73 2.37 22.45
CA GLY A 355 5.88 2.91 23.51
C GLY A 355 6.33 4.28 24.05
N ILE A 356 7.26 4.95 23.35
CA ILE A 356 7.89 6.19 23.80
C ILE A 356 7.12 7.38 23.23
N ASN A 357 6.70 8.30 24.11
CA ASN A 357 6.05 9.54 23.69
C ASN A 357 7.04 10.41 22.89
N PRO A 358 6.73 10.82 21.64
CA PRO A 358 7.61 11.68 20.86
C PRO A 358 7.61 13.14 21.33
N VAL A 359 6.58 13.59 22.06
CA VAL A 359 6.45 14.98 22.52
C VAL A 359 7.55 15.33 23.53
N GLY A 360 8.38 16.30 23.18
CA GLY A 360 9.53 16.74 23.98
C GLY A 360 10.82 15.99 23.66
N ASN A 361 10.88 15.16 22.62
CA ASN A 361 12.11 14.50 22.19
C ASN A 361 13.12 15.54 21.66
N GLU A 362 14.38 15.46 22.12
CA GLU A 362 15.44 16.42 21.81
C GLU A 362 16.06 16.26 20.41
N TYR A 363 15.85 15.12 19.73
CA TYR A 363 16.28 14.99 18.34
C TYR A 363 15.28 15.68 17.41
N LEU A 364 15.67 16.83 16.85
CA LEU A 364 14.84 17.67 15.98
C LEU A 364 15.14 17.51 14.47
N ALA A 365 16.06 16.61 14.10
CA ALA A 365 16.56 16.42 12.73
C ALA A 365 17.04 17.72 12.04
N ASP A 366 17.57 18.68 12.79
CA ASP A 366 17.98 20.01 12.29
C ASP A 366 16.81 20.78 11.62
N MET A 367 15.63 20.75 12.25
CA MET A 367 14.46 21.57 11.96
C MET A 367 14.22 22.62 13.07
N PRO A 368 13.43 23.69 12.82
CA PRO A 368 12.95 24.58 13.86
C PRO A 368 12.19 23.82 14.96
N ALA A 369 12.45 24.18 16.23
CA ALA A 369 11.91 23.45 17.38
C ALA A 369 10.38 23.49 17.48
N ASP A 370 9.73 24.56 17.01
CA ASP A 370 8.27 24.67 16.97
C ASP A 370 7.66 23.73 15.91
N VAL A 371 8.29 23.61 14.73
CA VAL A 371 7.88 22.67 13.68
C VAL A 371 8.04 21.23 14.17
N ALA A 372 9.18 20.90 14.78
CA ALA A 372 9.40 19.58 15.36
C ALA A 372 8.36 19.25 16.45
N ALA A 373 8.09 20.17 17.38
CA ALA A 373 7.10 19.97 18.44
C ALA A 373 5.67 19.74 17.90
N LYS A 374 5.24 20.50 16.88
CA LYS A 374 3.96 20.30 16.18
C LYS A 374 3.85 18.89 15.57
N LEU A 375 4.92 18.42 14.93
CA LEU A 375 4.97 17.08 14.33
C LEU A 375 4.97 15.96 15.38
N GLN A 376 5.66 16.16 16.52
CA GLN A 376 5.60 15.25 17.66
C GLN A 376 4.17 15.16 18.24
N GLU A 377 3.46 16.29 18.35
CA GLU A 377 2.05 16.29 18.77
C GLU A 377 1.16 15.50 17.78
N CYS A 378 1.29 15.75 16.47
CA CYS A 378 0.53 15.01 15.46
C CYS A 378 0.82 13.49 15.49
N ALA A 379 2.05 13.09 15.77
CA ALA A 379 2.40 11.68 15.96
C ALA A 379 1.77 11.07 17.23
N TYR A 380 1.76 11.83 18.33
CA TYR A 380 1.11 11.42 19.58
C TYR A 380 -0.39 11.22 19.40
N LEU A 381 -1.08 12.16 18.76
CA LEU A 381 -2.51 12.08 18.46
C LEU A 381 -2.81 10.88 17.54
N ALA A 382 -1.99 10.65 16.51
CA ALA A 382 -2.13 9.50 15.61
C ALA A 382 -2.13 8.14 16.33
N CYS A 383 -1.37 8.02 17.43
CA CYS A 383 -1.20 6.79 18.19
C CYS A 383 -2.11 6.67 19.43
N THR A 384 -2.81 7.74 19.82
CA THR A 384 -3.64 7.78 21.03
C THR A 384 -5.12 8.06 20.78
N GLU A 385 -5.45 8.75 19.70
CA GLU A 385 -6.82 9.07 19.30
C GLU A 385 -7.28 8.17 18.15
N GLU A 386 -8.48 7.59 18.28
CA GLU A 386 -9.09 6.78 17.24
C GLU A 386 -9.64 7.69 16.15
N TYR A 387 -8.86 7.93 15.09
CA TYR A 387 -9.27 8.80 13.98
C TYR A 387 -10.51 8.21 13.27
N GLN A 388 -11.66 8.85 13.50
CA GLN A 388 -12.91 8.52 12.82
C GLN A 388 -12.90 9.19 11.44
N PHE A 389 -12.86 8.38 10.38
CA PHE A 389 -13.21 8.88 9.06
C PHE A 389 -14.71 9.21 9.05
N GLU A 390 -15.10 10.32 8.42
CA GLU A 390 -16.50 10.55 8.10
C GLU A 390 -16.95 9.44 7.15
N GLU A 391 -17.62 8.41 7.69
CA GLU A 391 -18.41 7.53 6.84
C GLU A 391 -19.47 8.40 6.18
N SER A 392 -19.37 8.56 4.85
CA SER A 392 -20.54 8.96 4.08
C SER A 392 -21.63 7.95 4.43
N LYS A 393 -22.71 8.40 5.09
CA LYS A 393 -23.89 7.57 5.35
C LYS A 393 -24.44 7.09 4.00
N ASN A 394 -23.94 5.95 3.56
CA ASN A 394 -24.42 5.24 2.39
C ASN A 394 -25.66 4.49 2.86
N VAL A 395 -26.74 5.26 3.03
CA VAL A 395 -28.04 4.84 3.51
C VAL A 395 -29.09 5.23 2.48
N TYR A 396 -30.12 4.40 2.36
CA TYR A 396 -31.31 4.75 1.61
C TYR A 396 -32.32 5.40 2.57
N THR A 397 -32.85 6.56 2.23
CA THR A 397 -33.91 7.21 3.03
C THR A 397 -35.26 7.08 2.32
N ASP A 398 -36.23 6.49 3.01
CA ASP A 398 -37.62 6.43 2.55
C ASP A 398 -38.56 6.89 3.68
N ASN A 399 -39.43 7.87 3.37
CA ASN A 399 -40.35 8.48 4.33
C ASN A 399 -39.69 8.93 5.67
N GLY A 400 -38.43 9.38 5.61
CA GLY A 400 -37.67 9.85 6.78
C GLY A 400 -37.00 8.73 7.60
N LYS A 401 -37.17 7.46 7.21
CA LYS A 401 -36.45 6.32 7.79
C LYS A 401 -35.20 6.02 6.96
N GLU A 402 -34.04 5.95 7.61
CA GLU A 402 -32.78 5.50 7.02
C GLU A 402 -32.70 3.96 7.06
N TYR A 403 -32.20 3.36 5.98
CA TYR A 403 -31.90 1.93 5.85
C TYR A 403 -30.41 1.77 5.49
N GLU A 404 -29.69 0.91 6.19
CA GLU A 404 -28.27 0.63 5.96
C GLU A 404 -28.06 -0.35 4.78
N ASN A 405 -26.83 -0.38 4.23
CA ASN A 405 -26.46 -1.35 3.20
C ASN A 405 -26.24 -2.75 3.82
N LEU A 406 -27.25 -3.62 3.72
CA LEU A 406 -27.25 -5.01 4.16
C LEU A 406 -26.18 -5.87 3.45
N ALA A 407 -25.75 -5.47 2.25
CA ALA A 407 -24.71 -6.17 1.51
C ALA A 407 -23.29 -5.83 1.99
N LYS A 408 -23.07 -4.78 2.80
CA LYS A 408 -21.73 -4.36 3.25
C LYS A 408 -21.04 -5.50 4.01
N GLY A 409 -19.89 -5.95 3.49
CA GLY A 409 -19.08 -7.05 4.01
C GLY A 409 -19.65 -8.46 3.79
N LYS A 410 -20.61 -8.66 2.89
CA LYS A 410 -21.24 -9.96 2.62
C LYS A 410 -20.55 -10.75 1.52
N THR A 411 -20.57 -12.08 1.63
CA THR A 411 -20.05 -12.96 0.57
C THR A 411 -21.01 -13.06 -0.61
N TYR A 412 -20.46 -13.23 -1.82
CA TYR A 412 -21.23 -13.46 -3.03
C TYR A 412 -20.53 -14.43 -3.98
N THR A 413 -21.30 -14.93 -4.95
CA THR A 413 -20.80 -15.74 -6.07
C THR A 413 -21.04 -14.99 -7.38
N ALA A 414 -20.17 -15.22 -8.37
CA ALA A 414 -20.25 -14.63 -9.70
C ALA A 414 -20.23 -15.72 -10.78
N THR A 415 -20.96 -15.52 -11.88
CA THR A 415 -20.95 -16.47 -13.02
C THR A 415 -19.92 -16.12 -14.10
N GLY A 416 -19.02 -15.17 -13.83
CA GLY A 416 -17.99 -14.71 -14.75
C GLY A 416 -16.60 -15.23 -14.42
N GLY A 417 -15.74 -15.26 -15.43
CA GLY A 417 -14.31 -15.54 -15.26
C GLY A 417 -13.54 -14.35 -14.68
N ARG A 418 -12.40 -14.67 -14.07
CA ARG A 418 -11.44 -13.70 -13.53
C ARG A 418 -10.95 -12.74 -14.63
N TYR A 419 -10.92 -11.43 -14.34
CA TYR A 419 -10.21 -10.46 -15.19
C TYR A 419 -8.69 -10.53 -14.95
N ASP A 420 -7.88 -10.39 -16.00
CA ASP A 420 -6.44 -10.66 -15.95
C ASP A 420 -5.62 -9.62 -15.14
N ASN A 421 -6.12 -8.40 -14.95
CA ASN A 421 -5.44 -7.40 -14.11
C ASN A 421 -5.83 -7.52 -12.64
N ASP A 422 -4.87 -7.89 -11.80
CA ASP A 422 -4.99 -8.00 -10.35
C ASP A 422 -5.53 -6.73 -9.65
N SER A 423 -5.35 -5.53 -10.24
CA SER A 423 -5.84 -4.28 -9.66
C SER A 423 -7.35 -4.08 -9.81
N TRP A 424 -7.94 -4.61 -10.90
CA TRP A 424 -9.35 -4.39 -11.26
C TRP A 424 -10.18 -5.67 -11.18
N THR A 425 -9.56 -6.85 -11.12
CA THR A 425 -10.27 -8.11 -10.88
C THR A 425 -10.87 -8.14 -9.48
N ASP A 426 -11.90 -8.97 -9.31
CA ASP A 426 -12.55 -9.28 -8.03
C ASP A 426 -12.67 -10.81 -7.84
N ILE A 427 -11.80 -11.55 -8.53
CA ILE A 427 -11.64 -13.00 -8.36
C ILE A 427 -10.15 -13.30 -8.11
N TYR A 428 -9.85 -13.98 -7.01
CA TYR A 428 -8.54 -14.53 -6.70
C TYR A 428 -8.14 -15.61 -7.73
N PRO A 429 -6.84 -15.91 -7.92
CA PRO A 429 -6.40 -16.99 -8.81
C PRO A 429 -6.96 -18.38 -8.47
N ASP A 430 -7.47 -18.60 -7.24
CA ASP A 430 -8.13 -19.83 -6.81
C ASP A 430 -9.65 -19.87 -7.11
N GLY A 431 -10.20 -18.81 -7.70
CA GLY A 431 -11.62 -18.71 -8.08
C GLY A 431 -12.54 -18.07 -7.04
N LYS A 432 -12.05 -17.72 -5.85
CA LYS A 432 -12.88 -17.03 -4.83
C LYS A 432 -13.04 -15.55 -5.15
N THR A 433 -14.19 -14.97 -4.80
CA THR A 433 -14.43 -13.53 -4.88
C THR A 433 -13.57 -12.76 -3.88
N MET A 434 -13.07 -11.57 -4.25
CA MET A 434 -12.28 -10.74 -3.34
C MET A 434 -13.16 -9.93 -2.38
N GLY A 435 -14.40 -9.60 -2.77
CA GLY A 435 -15.36 -8.92 -1.92
C GLY A 435 -15.60 -7.44 -2.26
N LYS A 436 -14.96 -6.94 -3.33
CA LYS A 436 -14.99 -5.52 -3.72
C LYS A 436 -16.41 -5.00 -3.93
N LEU A 437 -17.28 -5.77 -4.61
CA LEU A 437 -18.67 -5.36 -4.88
C LEU A 437 -19.57 -5.26 -3.63
N THR A 438 -19.00 -5.40 -2.43
CA THR A 438 -19.67 -5.33 -1.14
C THR A 438 -18.85 -4.63 -0.05
N ASP A 439 -17.68 -4.07 -0.37
CA ASP A 439 -16.77 -3.55 0.67
C ASP A 439 -17.18 -2.16 1.20
N GLY A 440 -18.09 -1.48 0.50
CA GLY A 440 -18.58 -0.13 0.78
C GLY A 440 -17.90 0.97 -0.04
N ASN A 441 -16.95 0.64 -0.92
CA ASN A 441 -16.13 1.60 -1.67
C ASN A 441 -16.66 1.81 -3.10
N THR A 442 -17.33 2.94 -3.33
CA THR A 442 -17.71 3.33 -4.69
C THR A 442 -16.56 4.01 -5.44
N ALA A 443 -16.25 3.53 -6.64
CA ALA A 443 -15.30 4.13 -7.57
C ALA A 443 -15.78 5.50 -8.05
N ASN A 444 -14.86 6.45 -8.21
CA ASN A 444 -15.16 7.73 -8.86
C ASN A 444 -14.82 7.70 -10.36
N LEU A 445 -13.83 6.89 -10.74
CA LEU A 445 -13.33 6.76 -12.11
C LEU A 445 -13.39 5.28 -12.53
N GLY A 446 -13.44 5.02 -13.84
CA GLY A 446 -13.47 3.64 -14.34
C GLY A 446 -12.13 2.89 -14.24
N ASP A 447 -11.05 3.54 -13.79
CA ASP A 447 -9.70 2.98 -13.71
C ASP A 447 -9.16 2.82 -12.27
N ASP A 448 -9.99 3.08 -11.25
CA ASP A 448 -9.57 2.94 -9.84
C ASP A 448 -9.65 1.50 -9.29
N ASN A 449 -8.97 1.23 -8.19
CA ASN A 449 -8.79 -0.13 -7.66
C ASN A 449 -10.03 -0.68 -6.92
N SER A 450 -11.06 0.14 -6.69
CA SER A 450 -12.35 -0.27 -6.13
C SER A 450 -13.21 -1.02 -7.17
N ILE A 451 -12.84 -0.92 -8.46
CA ILE A 451 -13.47 -1.70 -9.52
C ILE A 451 -13.29 -3.20 -9.27
N GLY A 452 -14.42 -3.93 -9.38
CA GLY A 452 -14.50 -5.37 -9.56
C GLY A 452 -14.91 -5.75 -10.99
N ALA A 453 -13.98 -6.38 -11.70
CA ALA A 453 -14.07 -6.73 -13.12
C ALA A 453 -14.27 -8.23 -13.33
N TYR A 454 -15.20 -8.57 -14.23
CA TYR A 454 -15.55 -9.96 -14.59
C TYR A 454 -15.66 -10.16 -16.10
N LEU A 455 -15.09 -11.26 -16.60
CA LEU A 455 -15.24 -11.74 -17.98
C LEU A 455 -16.49 -12.64 -18.10
N GLY A 456 -17.20 -12.64 -19.23
CA GLY A 456 -18.25 -13.65 -19.47
C GLY A 456 -19.01 -13.48 -20.78
N GLY A 457 -19.66 -14.54 -21.29
CA GLY A 457 -20.45 -14.45 -22.54
C GLY A 457 -21.81 -13.76 -22.36
N ASN A 458 -22.79 -14.13 -23.20
CA ASN A 458 -24.16 -13.57 -23.23
C ASN A 458 -24.95 -13.81 -21.92
N GLY A 459 -24.63 -13.08 -20.86
CA GLY A 459 -25.28 -13.16 -19.54
C GLY A 459 -24.28 -13.38 -18.41
N HIS A 460 -24.27 -12.47 -17.45
CA HIS A 460 -23.51 -12.57 -16.20
C HIS A 460 -24.44 -12.36 -15.00
N SER A 461 -24.13 -12.92 -13.82
CA SER A 461 -24.84 -12.57 -12.59
C SER A 461 -23.93 -12.60 -11.35
N ILE A 462 -24.23 -11.69 -10.42
CA ILE A 462 -23.67 -11.65 -9.06
C ILE A 462 -24.79 -12.04 -8.10
N THR A 463 -24.56 -13.01 -7.21
CA THR A 463 -25.51 -13.45 -6.19
C THR A 463 -24.91 -13.27 -4.80
N ILE A 464 -25.44 -12.33 -4.03
CA ILE A 464 -25.02 -11.98 -2.66
C ILE A 464 -25.84 -12.78 -1.66
N ASP A 465 -25.18 -13.37 -0.65
CA ASP A 465 -25.84 -13.94 0.53
C ASP A 465 -25.87 -12.88 1.65
N LEU A 466 -27.06 -12.36 1.97
CA LEU A 466 -27.23 -11.40 3.08
C LEU A 466 -27.11 -12.03 4.47
N GLU A 467 -26.89 -13.36 4.55
CA GLU A 467 -26.84 -14.24 5.73
C GLU A 467 -28.17 -14.37 6.49
N LYS A 468 -29.02 -13.34 6.45
CA LYS A 468 -30.35 -13.30 7.06
C LYS A 468 -31.41 -12.96 6.02
N ILE A 469 -32.59 -13.57 6.17
CA ILE A 469 -33.78 -13.19 5.42
C ILE A 469 -34.12 -11.74 5.78
N SER A 470 -34.26 -10.90 4.76
CA SER A 470 -34.40 -9.46 4.89
C SER A 470 -35.49 -8.94 3.95
N ASP A 471 -36.24 -7.94 4.40
CA ASP A 471 -37.16 -7.16 3.59
C ASP A 471 -36.37 -6.07 2.87
N ILE A 472 -35.96 -6.37 1.64
CA ILE A 472 -35.30 -5.45 0.73
C ILE A 472 -36.28 -4.32 0.39
N LYS A 473 -35.74 -3.10 0.25
CA LYS A 473 -36.46 -1.84 -0.06
C LYS A 473 -35.88 -1.12 -1.27
N TYR A 474 -34.55 -1.15 -1.45
CA TYR A 474 -33.85 -0.48 -2.55
C TYR A 474 -32.55 -1.21 -2.87
N VAL A 475 -32.21 -1.34 -4.15
CA VAL A 475 -30.93 -1.90 -4.61
C VAL A 475 -30.28 -0.90 -5.55
N LYS A 476 -28.97 -0.69 -5.41
CA LYS A 476 -28.20 0.29 -6.19
C LYS A 476 -26.82 -0.26 -6.53
N THR A 477 -26.46 -0.23 -7.80
CA THR A 477 -25.12 -0.57 -8.29
C THR A 477 -24.69 0.41 -9.38
N ASP A 478 -23.41 0.41 -9.74
CA ASP A 478 -22.87 1.23 -10.83
C ASP A 478 -22.32 0.34 -11.95
N LEU A 479 -22.24 0.90 -13.15
CA LEU A 479 -21.46 0.33 -14.25
C LEU A 479 -20.66 1.43 -14.94
N PHE A 480 -19.43 1.08 -15.30
CA PHE A 480 -18.60 1.86 -16.21
C PHE A 480 -18.38 1.14 -17.55
N GLY A 481 -18.09 1.93 -18.59
CA GLY A 481 -17.66 1.42 -19.89
C GLY A 481 -17.24 2.52 -20.85
N CYS A 482 -17.17 2.18 -22.13
CA CYS A 482 -16.66 2.95 -23.29
C CYS A 482 -15.13 2.93 -23.56
N ALA A 483 -14.32 2.31 -22.71
CA ALA A 483 -12.90 2.05 -22.94
C ALA A 483 -12.61 0.55 -23.13
N TRP A 484 -11.46 0.19 -23.71
CA TRP A 484 -10.88 -1.18 -23.74
C TRP A 484 -11.81 -2.33 -24.21
N GLY A 485 -12.80 -2.05 -25.05
CA GLY A 485 -13.80 -3.04 -25.50
C GLY A 485 -14.91 -3.33 -24.50
N ILE A 486 -14.95 -2.57 -23.38
CA ILE A 486 -16.01 -2.59 -22.38
C ILE A 486 -17.22 -1.87 -22.96
N LYS A 487 -18.35 -2.58 -22.95
CA LYS A 487 -19.60 -2.12 -23.54
C LYS A 487 -20.09 -0.83 -22.87
N ASP A 488 -20.75 0.05 -23.63
CA ASP A 488 -21.42 1.22 -23.06
C ASP A 488 -22.49 0.75 -22.04
N PRO A 489 -22.48 1.26 -20.79
CA PRO A 489 -23.49 0.91 -19.79
C PRO A 489 -24.94 1.15 -20.28
N ALA A 490 -25.16 2.08 -21.22
CA ALA A 490 -26.47 2.31 -21.83
C ALA A 490 -27.02 1.12 -22.63
N GLU A 491 -26.16 0.19 -23.05
CA GLU A 491 -26.54 -1.01 -23.80
C GLU A 491 -26.64 -2.27 -22.92
N VAL A 492 -26.57 -2.10 -21.60
CA VAL A 492 -26.63 -3.16 -20.59
C VAL A 492 -27.96 -3.06 -19.84
N LYS A 493 -28.60 -4.20 -19.60
CA LYS A 493 -29.87 -4.30 -18.87
C LYS A 493 -29.69 -5.13 -17.61
N LEU A 494 -30.02 -4.58 -16.45
CA LEU A 494 -29.96 -5.29 -15.17
C LEU A 494 -31.35 -5.72 -14.73
N THR A 495 -31.45 -6.96 -14.23
CA THR A 495 -32.63 -7.45 -13.51
C THR A 495 -32.26 -7.91 -12.11
N LEU A 496 -33.19 -7.72 -11.18
CA LEU A 496 -33.10 -8.18 -9.80
C LEU A 496 -33.93 -9.45 -9.66
N SER A 497 -33.37 -10.46 -9.01
CA SER A 497 -34.11 -11.64 -8.55
C SER A 497 -33.66 -11.99 -7.12
N VAL A 498 -34.56 -12.57 -6.33
CA VAL A 498 -34.30 -12.90 -4.92
C VAL A 498 -34.68 -14.32 -4.58
N SER A 499 -34.06 -14.87 -3.54
CA SER A 499 -34.35 -16.22 -3.04
C SER A 499 -34.24 -16.27 -1.51
N VAL A 500 -35.01 -17.16 -0.87
CA VAL A 500 -34.86 -17.48 0.57
C VAL A 500 -33.96 -18.68 0.83
N ASP A 501 -33.84 -19.60 -0.13
CA ASP A 501 -33.13 -20.88 -0.01
C ASP A 501 -31.78 -20.90 -0.76
N GLY A 502 -31.58 -20.00 -1.73
CA GLY A 502 -30.39 -19.93 -2.58
C GLY A 502 -30.48 -20.82 -3.83
N GLU A 503 -31.58 -21.56 -4.01
CA GLU A 503 -31.84 -22.43 -5.15
C GLU A 503 -32.90 -21.84 -6.08
N ARG A 504 -34.03 -21.38 -5.52
CA ARG A 504 -35.20 -20.92 -6.26
C ARG A 504 -35.26 -19.39 -6.23
N PHE A 505 -35.06 -18.77 -7.39
CA PHE A 505 -35.08 -17.32 -7.53
C PHE A 505 -36.41 -16.85 -8.14
N THR A 506 -36.96 -15.79 -7.57
CA THR A 506 -38.13 -15.08 -8.09
C THR A 506 -37.68 -13.73 -8.63
N ASP A 507 -38.11 -13.41 -9.85
CA ASP A 507 -37.83 -12.11 -10.47
C ASP A 507 -38.53 -10.99 -9.69
N ALA A 508 -37.76 -9.97 -9.34
CA ALA A 508 -38.19 -8.85 -8.53
C ALA A 508 -38.41 -7.58 -9.37
N GLY A 509 -37.63 -7.38 -10.45
CA GLY A 509 -37.83 -6.28 -11.39
C GLY A 509 -36.62 -5.98 -12.27
N GLU A 510 -36.72 -4.91 -13.05
CA GLU A 510 -35.64 -4.38 -13.89
C GLU A 510 -35.14 -3.05 -13.30
N PHE A 511 -33.84 -2.75 -13.40
CA PHE A 511 -33.28 -1.55 -12.78
C PHE A 511 -33.53 -0.29 -13.63
N ASP A 512 -33.91 0.81 -12.96
CA ASP A 512 -33.88 2.14 -13.54
C ASP A 512 -32.43 2.61 -13.72
N MET A 513 -32.12 3.18 -14.88
CA MET A 513 -30.78 3.65 -15.23
C MET A 513 -30.70 5.18 -15.17
N SER A 514 -29.66 5.71 -14.52
CA SER A 514 -29.42 7.16 -14.46
C SER A 514 -29.03 7.77 -15.81
N GLU A 515 -29.07 9.10 -15.86
CA GLU A 515 -28.31 9.87 -16.85
C GLU A 515 -26.81 9.52 -16.77
N GLU A 516 -26.11 9.78 -17.88
CA GLU A 516 -24.69 9.51 -18.00
C GLU A 516 -23.87 10.54 -17.24
N SER A 517 -22.89 10.07 -16.46
CA SER A 517 -21.85 10.93 -15.90
C SER A 517 -20.51 10.53 -16.51
N SER A 518 -19.76 11.51 -17.00
CA SER A 518 -18.37 11.30 -17.42
C SER A 518 -17.44 12.06 -16.47
N PRO A 519 -16.68 11.36 -15.62
CA PRO A 519 -15.81 12.01 -14.64
C PRO A 519 -14.64 12.78 -15.26
N ASN A 520 -14.18 12.33 -16.44
CA ASN A 520 -12.94 12.77 -17.08
C ASN A 520 -12.94 12.61 -18.62
N GLY A 521 -14.08 12.33 -19.25
CA GLY A 521 -14.23 12.20 -20.71
C GLY A 521 -13.89 10.83 -21.29
N GLU A 522 -13.02 10.06 -20.66
CA GLU A 522 -12.56 8.74 -21.16
C GLU A 522 -13.44 7.57 -20.73
N TRP A 523 -14.17 7.73 -19.62
CA TRP A 523 -15.10 6.73 -19.10
C TRP A 523 -16.52 7.28 -18.98
N LYS A 524 -17.50 6.41 -19.22
CA LYS A 524 -18.92 6.64 -18.92
C LYS A 524 -19.29 5.88 -17.67
N LYS A 525 -19.93 6.54 -16.69
CA LYS A 525 -20.53 5.92 -15.51
C LYS A 525 -22.04 6.11 -15.51
N ARG A 526 -22.79 5.05 -15.22
CA ARG A 526 -24.23 5.08 -14.93
C ARG A 526 -24.52 4.38 -13.61
N ILE A 527 -25.49 4.90 -12.87
CA ILE A 527 -26.04 4.28 -11.67
C ILE A 527 -27.31 3.53 -12.08
N PHE A 528 -27.38 2.27 -11.71
CA PHE A 528 -28.57 1.45 -11.83
C PHE A 528 -29.20 1.33 -10.45
N SER A 529 -30.50 1.58 -10.33
CA SER A 529 -31.20 1.37 -9.07
C SER A 529 -32.63 0.88 -9.23
N LEU A 530 -33.11 0.14 -8.24
CA LEU A 530 -34.48 -0.38 -8.20
C LEU A 530 -35.04 -0.24 -6.79
N LYS A 531 -36.16 0.47 -6.64
CA LYS A 531 -36.97 0.41 -5.42
C LYS A 531 -37.80 -0.85 -5.47
N GLN A 532 -37.61 -1.75 -4.51
CA GLN A 532 -38.26 -3.05 -4.48
C GLN A 532 -38.67 -3.39 -3.07
N ALA A 533 -39.95 -3.72 -2.83
CA ALA A 533 -40.39 -4.30 -1.58
C ALA A 533 -40.49 -5.82 -1.74
N VAL A 534 -39.45 -6.57 -1.34
CA VAL A 534 -39.43 -8.04 -1.45
C VAL A 534 -38.62 -8.66 -0.31
N THR A 535 -39.05 -9.83 0.16
CA THR A 535 -38.34 -10.58 1.21
C THR A 535 -37.41 -11.62 0.59
N GLY A 536 -36.17 -11.68 1.03
CA GLY A 536 -35.18 -12.66 0.56
C GLY A 536 -33.91 -12.69 1.40
N ARG A 537 -33.14 -13.77 1.31
CA ARG A 537 -31.78 -13.88 1.87
C ARG A 537 -30.73 -13.68 0.78
N TYR A 538 -30.97 -14.22 -0.41
CA TYR A 538 -30.06 -14.13 -1.54
C TYR A 538 -30.56 -13.07 -2.52
N VAL A 539 -29.66 -12.18 -2.93
CA VAL A 539 -29.92 -11.13 -3.91
C VAL A 539 -29.07 -11.38 -5.14
N ARG A 540 -29.73 -11.64 -6.28
CA ARG A 540 -29.06 -11.83 -7.57
C ARG A 540 -29.34 -10.67 -8.52
N ILE A 541 -28.27 -10.02 -8.95
CA ILE A 541 -28.28 -9.07 -10.06
C ILE A 541 -27.81 -9.80 -11.32
N SER A 542 -28.66 -9.81 -12.35
CA SER A 542 -28.39 -10.43 -13.64
C SER A 542 -28.17 -9.35 -14.70
N TYR A 543 -27.03 -9.43 -15.39
CA TYR A 543 -26.58 -8.48 -16.40
C TYR A 543 -26.83 -9.08 -17.79
N SER A 544 -27.86 -8.57 -18.47
CA SER A 544 -28.21 -8.92 -19.84
C SER A 544 -27.45 -8.02 -20.83
N ASN A 545 -27.02 -8.62 -21.95
CA ASN A 545 -26.23 -7.97 -23.01
C ASN A 545 -24.87 -7.38 -22.57
N ALA A 546 -24.37 -7.74 -21.38
CA ALA A 546 -23.03 -7.43 -20.91
C ALA A 546 -22.14 -8.69 -20.97
N ASN A 547 -21.19 -8.70 -21.92
CA ASN A 547 -20.15 -9.74 -21.99
C ASN A 547 -18.98 -9.47 -21.00
N PHE A 548 -19.20 -8.56 -20.07
CA PHE A 548 -18.18 -7.96 -19.23
C PHE A 548 -18.86 -7.10 -18.16
N VAL A 549 -18.53 -7.30 -16.89
CA VAL A 549 -19.02 -6.45 -15.79
C VAL A 549 -17.85 -5.66 -15.24
N TRP A 550 -18.08 -4.36 -15.02
CA TRP A 550 -17.11 -3.41 -14.52
C TRP A 550 -17.84 -2.41 -13.63
N SER A 551 -17.88 -2.75 -12.35
CA SER A 551 -18.69 -2.11 -11.31
C SER A 551 -17.81 -1.89 -10.08
N SER A 552 -18.14 -0.92 -9.23
CA SER A 552 -17.48 -0.80 -7.92
C SER A 552 -18.26 -1.42 -6.77
N GLU A 553 -19.58 -1.29 -6.74
CA GLU A 553 -20.36 -1.64 -5.54
C GLU A 553 -21.76 -2.17 -5.88
N ILE A 554 -22.27 -3.10 -5.08
CA ILE A 554 -23.67 -3.53 -5.07
C ILE A 554 -24.26 -3.29 -3.67
N ASN A 555 -25.06 -2.24 -3.57
CA ASN A 555 -25.72 -1.85 -2.34
C ASN A 555 -27.12 -2.46 -2.29
N VAL A 556 -27.45 -3.11 -1.17
CA VAL A 556 -28.79 -3.67 -0.89
C VAL A 556 -29.30 -3.04 0.40
N TYR A 557 -30.38 -2.28 0.31
CA TYR A 557 -30.98 -1.58 1.45
C TYR A 557 -32.29 -2.21 1.85
N GLY A 558 -32.49 -2.38 3.14
CA GLY A 558 -33.70 -3.00 3.70
C GLY A 558 -33.57 -3.22 5.20
N GLU A 559 -34.35 -4.16 5.72
CA GLU A 559 -34.30 -4.55 7.14
C GLU A 559 -34.29 -6.07 7.29
N ILE A 560 -33.64 -6.58 8.33
CA ILE A 560 -33.68 -8.01 8.67
C ILE A 560 -35.11 -8.38 9.08
N ASN A 561 -35.67 -9.42 8.47
CA ASN A 561 -37.00 -9.92 8.79
C ASN A 561 -36.89 -11.05 9.83
N GLU A 562 -36.82 -10.67 11.11
CA GLU A 562 -36.69 -11.62 12.23
C GLU A 562 -37.92 -12.52 12.44
N ASN A 563 -39.06 -12.17 11.83
CA ASN A 563 -40.33 -12.87 11.98
C ASN A 563 -40.75 -13.63 10.71
N TYR A 564 -39.83 -13.90 9.79
CA TYR A 564 -40.14 -14.64 8.57
C TYR A 564 -40.63 -16.06 8.89
N VAL A 565 -41.87 -16.35 8.46
CA VAL A 565 -42.46 -17.69 8.49
C VAL A 565 -42.52 -18.20 7.04
N PRO A 566 -41.90 -19.34 6.71
CA PRO A 566 -42.06 -19.95 5.40
C PRO A 566 -43.54 -20.22 5.11
N VAL A 567 -44.01 -19.83 3.92
CA VAL A 567 -45.33 -20.24 3.44
C VAL A 567 -45.21 -21.69 2.99
N GLU A 568 -45.78 -22.63 3.73
CA GLU A 568 -45.92 -24.01 3.26
C GLU A 568 -46.86 -24.05 2.05
N ASP A 569 -46.37 -24.61 0.95
CA ASP A 569 -47.12 -24.72 -0.30
C ASP A 569 -48.23 -25.77 -0.16
N SER A 570 -49.45 -25.30 0.12
CA SER A 570 -50.63 -26.14 0.35
C SER A 570 -51.24 -26.69 -0.95
N SER A 571 -50.40 -27.15 -1.89
CA SER A 571 -50.79 -27.69 -3.20
C SER A 571 -50.54 -29.19 -3.36
N VAL A 572 -50.62 -29.95 -2.26
CA VAL A 572 -50.67 -31.43 -2.28
C VAL A 572 -51.93 -31.94 -1.58
N LEU A 573 -53.05 -31.99 -2.31
CA LEU A 573 -54.23 -32.75 -1.92
C LEU A 573 -54.74 -33.61 -3.09
N GLU A 574 -54.89 -34.89 -2.77
CA GLU A 574 -55.83 -35.87 -3.34
C GLU A 574 -55.77 -36.18 -4.85
N THR A 575 -55.25 -37.37 -5.15
CA THR A 575 -56.04 -38.38 -5.89
C THR A 575 -55.80 -39.77 -5.29
N GLU A 576 -56.81 -40.34 -4.64
CA GLU A 576 -56.85 -41.78 -4.32
C GLU A 576 -57.61 -42.56 -5.40
N SER A 577 -57.06 -43.73 -5.74
CA SER A 577 -57.73 -44.97 -6.16
C SER A 577 -58.76 -44.95 -7.31
N ALA A 578 -58.38 -45.63 -8.42
CA ALA A 578 -59.31 -46.38 -9.25
C ALA A 578 -58.64 -47.61 -9.90
N THR A 579 -58.70 -48.75 -9.20
CA THR A 579 -58.80 -50.15 -9.70
C THR A 579 -57.94 -50.69 -10.84
N GLU A 580 -57.29 -51.83 -10.56
CA GLU A 580 -56.70 -52.78 -11.53
C GLU A 580 -57.74 -53.38 -12.50
N LEU A 581 -57.28 -53.76 -13.70
CA LEU A 581 -57.84 -54.86 -14.49
C LEU A 581 -56.83 -55.41 -15.52
N THR A 582 -56.78 -56.74 -15.66
CA THR A 582 -55.97 -57.51 -16.63
C THR A 582 -56.83 -57.94 -17.85
N SER A 583 -56.31 -58.37 -18.99
CA SER A 583 -54.94 -58.75 -19.43
C SER A 583 -54.67 -58.15 -20.85
N ASP A 584 -53.77 -58.58 -21.76
CA ASP A 584 -52.91 -59.79 -21.91
C ASP A 584 -51.70 -59.52 -22.86
N VAL A 585 -50.95 -60.56 -23.23
CA VAL A 585 -49.83 -60.53 -24.20
C VAL A 585 -50.24 -61.07 -25.58
N GLU A 586 -49.88 -60.36 -26.67
CA GLU A 586 -49.62 -61.00 -27.97
C GLU A 586 -48.51 -60.25 -28.74
N GLU A 587 -47.72 -60.97 -29.53
CA GLU A 587 -46.34 -60.58 -29.92
C GLU A 587 -46.12 -60.56 -31.45
N THR A 588 -45.13 -59.79 -31.91
CA THR A 588 -44.47 -59.77 -33.25
C THR A 588 -45.18 -59.04 -34.41
N PRO A 589 -44.45 -58.61 -35.48
CA PRO A 589 -42.98 -58.53 -35.65
C PRO A 589 -42.44 -57.12 -36.04
N GLU A 590 -41.11 -57.04 -36.00
CA GLU A 590 -40.22 -55.89 -36.26
C GLU A 590 -40.39 -55.14 -37.60
N THR A 591 -40.06 -53.85 -37.61
CA THR A 591 -39.25 -53.24 -38.69
C THR A 591 -38.21 -52.25 -38.13
N ASN A 592 -37.00 -52.29 -38.68
CA ASN A 592 -35.82 -51.60 -38.17
C ASN A 592 -35.53 -50.25 -38.89
N ALA A 593 -35.37 -49.16 -38.14
CA ALA A 593 -34.56 -47.96 -38.47
C ALA A 593 -34.56 -46.96 -37.28
N SER A 594 -33.45 -46.31 -36.86
CA SER A 594 -32.03 -46.49 -37.19
C SER A 594 -31.14 -45.94 -36.04
N LEU A 595 -30.06 -46.65 -35.69
CA LEU A 595 -29.09 -46.23 -34.65
C LEU A 595 -27.97 -45.36 -35.24
N ALA A 596 -28.33 -44.17 -35.75
CA ALA A 596 -27.39 -43.31 -36.48
C ALA A 596 -26.41 -42.49 -35.61
N TRP A 597 -26.54 -42.51 -34.28
CA TRP A 597 -25.77 -41.61 -33.38
C TRP A 597 -24.59 -42.28 -32.67
N LEU A 598 -24.52 -43.62 -32.59
CA LEU A 598 -23.47 -44.32 -31.84
C LEU A 598 -22.10 -44.38 -32.56
N TYR A 599 -22.07 -44.16 -33.88
CA TYR A 599 -20.83 -44.21 -34.67
C TYR A 599 -19.97 -42.93 -34.60
N TRP A 600 -20.51 -41.81 -34.11
CA TRP A 600 -19.73 -40.56 -33.97
C TRP A 600 -18.82 -40.52 -32.74
N LEU A 601 -19.12 -41.29 -31.68
CA LEU A 601 -18.34 -41.23 -30.43
C LEU A 601 -17.04 -42.06 -30.44
N ILE A 602 -16.92 -43.05 -31.32
CA ILE A 602 -15.74 -43.93 -31.39
C ILE A 602 -14.72 -43.44 -32.43
N GLY A 603 -15.15 -42.67 -33.44
CA GLY A 603 -14.26 -42.13 -34.49
C GLY A 603 -13.36 -40.97 -34.04
N GLY A 604 -13.80 -40.15 -33.09
CA GLY A 604 -13.07 -38.93 -32.67
C GLY A 604 -11.79 -39.20 -31.87
N LEU A 605 -11.74 -40.28 -31.09
CA LEU A 605 -10.63 -40.57 -30.18
C LEU A 605 -9.37 -41.13 -30.90
N ALA A 606 -9.49 -41.61 -32.14
CA ALA A 606 -8.35 -42.09 -32.92
C ALA A 606 -7.58 -40.96 -33.64
N ALA A 607 -8.22 -39.82 -33.93
CA ALA A 607 -7.61 -38.73 -34.70
C ALA A 607 -6.62 -37.88 -33.87
N VAL A 608 -6.89 -37.70 -32.57
CA VAL A 608 -6.06 -36.85 -31.69
C VAL A 608 -4.71 -37.51 -31.37
N ALA A 609 -4.67 -38.85 -31.24
CA ALA A 609 -3.43 -39.58 -30.94
C ALA A 609 -2.37 -39.50 -32.06
N VAL A 610 -2.80 -39.39 -33.32
CA VAL A 610 -1.88 -39.31 -34.48
C VAL A 610 -1.27 -37.91 -34.64
N ALA A 611 -2.02 -36.85 -34.32
CA ALA A 611 -1.51 -35.47 -34.40
C ALA A 611 -0.36 -35.19 -33.40
N VAL A 612 -0.43 -35.76 -32.20
CA VAL A 612 0.58 -35.57 -31.14
C VAL A 612 1.92 -36.23 -31.50
N ALA A 613 1.91 -37.36 -32.21
CA ALA A 613 3.14 -38.03 -32.67
C ALA A 613 3.88 -37.23 -33.76
N SER A 614 3.15 -36.59 -34.68
CA SER A 614 3.76 -35.85 -35.80
C SER A 614 4.51 -34.59 -35.37
N VAL A 615 4.04 -33.89 -34.33
CA VAL A 615 4.68 -32.67 -33.81
C VAL A 615 5.97 -32.97 -33.03
N LEU A 616 6.05 -34.12 -32.37
CA LEU A 616 7.26 -34.54 -31.62
C LEU A 616 8.41 -34.98 -32.53
N ILE A 617 8.14 -35.44 -33.75
CA ILE A 617 9.18 -35.83 -34.72
C ILE A 617 9.78 -34.62 -35.47
N SER A 618 9.00 -33.55 -35.71
CA SER A 618 9.51 -32.36 -36.42
C SER A 618 10.48 -31.52 -35.58
N LYS A 619 10.28 -31.44 -34.26
CA LYS A 619 11.15 -30.68 -33.34
C LYS A 619 12.55 -31.27 -33.16
N LYS A 620 12.77 -32.56 -33.43
CA LYS A 620 14.09 -33.22 -33.31
C LYS A 620 15.00 -33.12 -34.55
N ARG A 621 14.60 -32.37 -35.59
CA ARG A 621 15.39 -32.16 -36.84
C ARG A 621 15.86 -30.72 -37.09
N LYS A 622 15.79 -29.83 -36.08
CA LYS A 622 16.34 -28.45 -36.15
C LYS A 622 17.51 -28.17 -35.19
N GLN A 623 18.08 -29.21 -34.57
CA GLN A 623 19.37 -29.16 -33.87
C GLN A 623 20.17 -30.42 -34.20
N ALA A 624 20.85 -30.36 -35.35
CA ALA A 624 21.97 -31.19 -35.77
C ALA A 624 22.75 -30.38 -36.81
#